data_AF-A0A524NR21-F1
#
_entry.id   AF-A0A524NR21-F1
#
_cell.length_a   1.000
_cell.length_b   1.000
_cell.length_c   1.000
_cell.angle_alpha   90.00
_cell.angle_beta   90.00
_cell.angle_gamma   90.00
#
_symmetry.space_group_name_H-M   'P 1'
#
loop_
_entity.id
_entity.type
_entity.pdbx_description
1 polymer ?
#
loop_
_entity_poly.entity_id
_entity_poly.type
_entity_poly.pdbx_seq_one_letter_code
_entity_poly.pdbx_strand_id
1 'polypeptide(L)'
;MPNNRIFYAIHSVAIKDNDAAGTNEVVPIQPGVDVNPSGRWEVVRGAQSVGMTTTFNFEQVFQLGQIEVYEFVELEPEIEFTIERVLDGTKPLWFMTTGPRGGVTLVERTADYKIDVAVPVYRDSQTRATGLPISMCYG
;
A
#
# COMPACT_ATOMS: atom_id res chain seq x y z
N MET A 1 28.55 -7.48 -28.12
CA MET A 1 28.07 -7.26 -26.74
C MET A 1 26.95 -6.22 -26.82
N PRO A 2 25.66 -6.58 -26.74
CA PRO A 2 24.63 -5.56 -26.75
C PRO A 2 24.60 -4.88 -25.37
N ASN A 3 24.49 -3.56 -25.41
CA ASN A 3 24.41 -2.66 -24.27
C ASN A 3 23.30 -3.09 -23.30
N ASN A 4 23.65 -3.60 -22.11
CA ASN A 4 22.68 -3.96 -21.07
C ASN A 4 22.23 -2.67 -20.38
N ARG A 5 21.17 -2.05 -20.90
CA ARG A 5 20.51 -0.93 -20.20
C ARG A 5 19.98 -1.46 -18.87
N ILE A 6 20.25 -0.73 -17.78
CA ILE A 6 19.67 -1.02 -16.48
C ILE A 6 18.16 -0.73 -16.60
N PHE A 7 17.35 -1.77 -16.69
CA PHE A 7 15.90 -1.64 -16.59
C PHE A 7 15.55 -1.63 -15.11
N TYR A 8 14.96 -0.55 -14.63
CA TYR A 8 14.35 -0.52 -13.31
C TYR A 8 13.11 -1.40 -13.33
N ALA A 9 12.88 -2.15 -12.25
CA ALA A 9 11.65 -2.93 -12.12
C ALA A 9 10.43 -2.01 -12.24
N ILE A 10 9.35 -2.53 -12.84
CA ILE A 10 8.09 -1.79 -12.95
C ILE A 10 7.34 -2.00 -11.64
N HIS A 11 6.83 -0.92 -11.05
CA HIS A 11 6.09 -0.96 -9.80
C HIS A 11 4.72 -0.32 -10.00
N SER A 12 3.73 -0.77 -9.25
CA SER A 12 2.45 -0.07 -9.12
C SER A 12 2.04 -0.01 -7.65
N VAL A 13 1.00 0.76 -7.34
CA VAL A 13 0.37 0.79 -6.03
C VAL A 13 -1.03 0.24 -6.17
N ALA A 14 -1.44 -0.64 -5.27
CA ALA A 14 -2.78 -1.16 -5.20
C ALA A 14 -3.32 -1.06 -3.76
N ILE A 15 -4.61 -0.80 -3.64
CA ILE A 15 -5.30 -0.59 -2.37
C ILE A 15 -6.45 -1.57 -2.28
N LYS A 16 -6.73 -2.06 -1.08
CA LYS A 16 -7.87 -2.94 -0.83
C LYS A 16 -8.50 -2.60 0.53
N ASP A 17 -9.79 -2.87 0.65
CA ASP A 17 -10.46 -2.90 1.95
C ASP A 17 -9.87 -4.03 2.82
N ASN A 18 -9.57 -3.74 4.08
CA ASN A 18 -8.98 -4.68 5.03
C ASN A 18 -9.94 -5.85 5.36
N ASP A 19 -11.25 -5.60 5.35
CA ASP A 19 -12.25 -6.64 5.67
C ASP A 19 -12.44 -7.68 4.54
N ALA A 20 -11.79 -7.47 3.40
CA ALA A 20 -11.87 -8.36 2.26
C ALA A 20 -10.81 -9.48 2.32
N ALA A 21 -11.15 -10.70 1.86
CA ALA A 21 -10.22 -11.83 1.85
C ALA A 21 -8.93 -11.53 1.06
N GLY A 22 -7.76 -11.88 1.60
CA GLY A 22 -6.46 -11.71 0.93
C GLY A 22 -6.44 -12.42 -0.43
N THR A 23 -6.16 -11.67 -1.50
CA THR A 23 -5.93 -12.23 -2.84
C THR A 23 -4.58 -11.73 -3.35
N ASN A 24 -3.93 -12.44 -4.26
CA ASN A 24 -2.74 -11.93 -4.96
C ASN A 24 -3.09 -11.31 -6.32
N GLU A 25 -4.39 -11.25 -6.63
CA GLU A 25 -4.88 -10.73 -7.90
C GLU A 25 -5.10 -9.22 -7.81
N VAL A 26 -4.46 -8.52 -8.74
CA VAL A 26 -4.51 -7.07 -8.87
C VAL A 26 -5.38 -6.74 -10.08
N VAL A 27 -6.44 -5.95 -9.89
CA VAL A 27 -7.38 -5.56 -10.95
C VAL A 27 -7.25 -4.06 -11.23
N PRO A 28 -7.06 -3.65 -12.51
CA PRO A 28 -7.04 -2.24 -12.87
C PRO A 28 -8.44 -1.62 -12.71
N ILE A 29 -8.51 -0.37 -12.22
CA ILE A 29 -9.75 0.42 -12.16
C ILE A 29 -10.39 0.47 -13.55
N GLN A 30 -11.69 0.18 -13.67
CA GLN A 30 -12.42 0.31 -14.94
C GLN A 30 -13.43 1.46 -14.84
N PRO A 31 -13.62 2.28 -15.88
CA PRO A 31 -14.70 3.27 -15.89
C PRO A 31 -16.07 2.58 -15.74
N GLY A 32 -16.87 2.99 -14.75
CA GLY A 32 -18.26 2.54 -14.60
C GLY A 32 -18.49 1.20 -13.91
N VAL A 33 -17.47 0.60 -13.27
CA VAL A 33 -17.60 -0.64 -12.47
C VAL A 33 -17.47 -0.31 -10.98
N ASP A 34 -18.23 -1.02 -10.13
CA ASP A 34 -18.19 -0.85 -8.68
C ASP A 34 -16.76 -0.99 -8.11
N VAL A 35 -16.46 -0.14 -7.15
CA VAL A 35 -15.14 0.22 -6.62
C VAL A 35 -14.44 -0.85 -5.77
N ASN A 36 -14.97 -2.06 -5.75
CA ASN A 36 -14.38 -3.20 -5.07
C ASN A 36 -14.79 -4.47 -5.84
N PRO A 37 -13.99 -4.91 -6.84
CA PRO A 37 -14.20 -6.22 -7.44
C PRO A 37 -13.94 -7.28 -6.36
N SER A 38 -14.99 -7.62 -5.63
CA SER A 38 -15.09 -8.61 -4.54
C SER A 38 -13.76 -9.24 -4.11
N GLY A 39 -13.05 -8.61 -3.17
CA GLY A 39 -11.87 -9.22 -2.55
C GLY A 39 -10.52 -8.91 -3.20
N ARG A 40 -10.50 -8.16 -4.30
CA ARG A 40 -9.29 -7.96 -5.12
C ARG A 40 -8.68 -6.58 -4.91
N TRP A 41 -7.38 -6.47 -5.17
CA TRP A 41 -6.64 -5.21 -5.07
C TRP A 41 -6.99 -4.27 -6.22
N GLU A 42 -7.26 -3.00 -5.90
CA GLU A 42 -7.57 -1.94 -6.86
C GLU A 42 -6.31 -1.13 -7.18
N VAL A 43 -5.89 -1.10 -8.45
CA VAL A 43 -4.68 -0.36 -8.87
C VAL A 43 -4.93 1.15 -8.90
N VAL A 44 -4.06 1.92 -8.23
CA VAL A 44 -4.05 3.38 -8.33
C VAL A 44 -3.58 3.81 -9.73
N ARG A 45 -4.48 4.41 -10.51
CA ARG A 45 -4.13 5.02 -11.81
C ARG A 45 -3.50 6.40 -11.60
N GLY A 46 -2.53 6.73 -12.45
CA GLY A 46 -1.85 8.02 -12.43
C GLY A 46 -0.93 8.25 -11.22
N ALA A 47 -0.59 7.20 -10.45
CA ALA A 47 0.39 7.28 -9.37
C ALA A 47 1.78 7.65 -9.93
N GLN A 48 2.40 8.68 -9.36
CA GLN A 48 3.71 9.19 -9.77
C GLN A 48 4.80 8.81 -8.77
N SER A 49 4.46 8.78 -7.47
CA SER A 49 5.37 8.43 -6.40
C SER A 49 4.64 7.64 -5.32
N VAL A 50 5.37 6.73 -4.68
CA VAL A 50 4.96 6.03 -3.47
C VAL A 50 6.17 5.92 -2.54
N GLY A 51 5.99 6.32 -1.30
CA GLY A 51 6.96 6.15 -0.21
C GLY A 51 6.34 5.37 0.93
N MET A 52 7.12 4.49 1.53
CA MET A 52 6.77 3.76 2.76
C MET A 52 7.91 3.97 3.76
N THR A 53 7.57 4.45 4.95
CA THR A 53 8.51 4.63 6.05
C THR A 53 7.99 3.88 7.26
N THR A 54 8.77 2.92 7.76
CA THR A 54 8.47 2.17 8.99
C THR A 54 9.44 2.58 10.09
N THR A 55 8.92 3.10 11.19
CA THR A 55 9.72 3.53 12.34
C THR A 55 9.49 2.59 13.51
N PHE A 56 10.57 1.99 14.01
CA PHE A 56 10.56 1.14 15.20
C PHE A 56 11.08 1.97 16.39
N ASN A 57 10.22 2.16 17.37
CA ASN A 57 10.57 2.86 18.61
C ASN A 57 10.96 1.81 19.67
N PHE A 58 12.06 2.05 20.38
CA PHE A 58 12.56 1.15 21.43
C PHE A 58 12.58 1.85 22.77
N GLU A 59 12.12 1.16 23.81
CA GLU A 59 12.32 1.56 25.19
C GLU A 59 13.50 0.78 25.79
N GLN A 60 14.34 1.46 26.57
CA GLN A 60 15.49 0.85 27.22
C GLN A 60 15.10 0.37 28.62
N VAL A 61 15.25 -0.92 28.89
CA VAL A 61 15.04 -1.50 30.22
C VAL A 61 16.39 -1.72 30.89
N PHE A 62 16.52 -1.25 32.13
CA PHE A 62 17.73 -1.40 32.94
C PHE A 62 17.55 -2.49 34.00
N GLN A 63 18.63 -3.23 34.28
CA GLN A 63 18.65 -4.15 35.41
C GLN A 63 19.15 -3.43 36.67
N LEU A 64 18.50 -3.68 37.80
CA LEU A 64 18.90 -3.13 39.09
C LEU A 64 20.32 -3.60 39.45
N GLY A 65 21.23 -2.64 39.63
CA GLY A 65 22.62 -2.90 40.05
C GLY A 65 23.64 -3.00 38.90
N GLN A 66 23.24 -2.77 37.66
CA GLN A 66 24.16 -2.68 36.51
C GLN A 66 23.93 -1.38 35.73
N ILE A 67 25.00 -0.86 35.13
CA ILE A 67 24.97 0.36 34.29
C ILE A 67 24.64 0.01 32.83
N GLU A 68 24.87 -1.25 32.43
CA GLU A 68 24.59 -1.73 31.09
C GLU A 68 23.08 -1.96 30.88
N VAL A 69 22.62 -1.69 29.65
CA VAL A 69 21.24 -1.89 29.22
C VAL A 69 20.94 -3.40 29.22
N TYR A 70 19.84 -3.79 29.85
CA TYR A 70 19.44 -5.20 29.94
C TYR A 70 18.83 -5.67 28.63
N GLU A 71 17.90 -4.89 28.08
CA GLU A 71 17.18 -5.20 26.85
C GLU A 71 16.61 -3.92 26.23
N PHE A 72 16.51 -3.93 24.89
CA PHE A 72 15.71 -2.97 24.13
C PHE A 72 14.35 -3.61 23.88
N VAL A 73 13.30 -3.10 24.54
CA VAL A 73 11.93 -3.57 24.30
C VAL A 73 11.37 -2.80 23.11
N GLU A 74 10.95 -3.54 22.09
CA GLU A 74 10.33 -2.99 20.88
C GLU A 74 8.87 -2.63 21.14
N LEU A 75 8.46 -1.44 20.69
CA LEU A 75 7.07 -0.98 20.71
C LEU A 75 6.40 -1.23 19.35
N GLU A 76 5.08 -1.01 19.29
CA GLU A 76 4.33 -1.10 18.04
C GLU A 76 4.95 -0.20 16.96
N PRO A 77 5.26 -0.73 15.76
CA PRO A 77 5.83 0.06 14.69
C PRO A 77 4.83 1.07 14.11
N GLU A 78 5.34 2.24 13.77
CA GLU A 78 4.58 3.24 13.03
C GLU A 78 4.89 3.11 11.53
N ILE A 79 3.85 2.96 10.71
CA ILE A 79 3.96 2.82 9.26
C ILE A 79 3.29 4.03 8.61
N GLU A 80 4.06 4.79 7.83
CA GLU A 80 3.56 5.90 7.03
C GLU A 80 3.71 5.62 5.54
N PHE A 81 2.61 5.77 4.80
CA PHE A 81 2.58 5.72 3.34
C PHE A 81 2.28 7.10 2.76
N THR A 82 3.10 7.53 1.80
CA THR A 82 2.86 8.75 1.02
C THR A 82 2.66 8.36 -0.44
N ILE A 83 1.49 8.66 -1.01
CA ILE A 83 1.16 8.36 -2.42
C ILE A 83 0.78 9.65 -3.13
N GLU A 84 1.49 9.99 -4.20
CA GLU A 84 1.13 11.13 -5.06
C GLU A 84 0.59 10.63 -6.39
N ARG A 85 -0.49 11.25 -6.86
CA ARG A 85 -1.06 10.93 -8.16
C ARG A 85 -1.61 12.13 -8.90
N VAL A 86 -1.67 11.98 -10.22
CA VAL A 86 -2.34 12.93 -11.11
C VAL A 86 -3.87 12.76 -11.05
N LEU A 87 -4.59 13.87 -11.19
CA LEU A 87 -6.03 13.87 -11.39
C LEU A 87 -6.35 13.69 -12.88
N ASP A 88 -6.67 12.47 -13.28
CA ASP A 88 -6.91 12.06 -14.68
C ASP A 88 -8.39 11.71 -14.97
N GLY A 89 -9.29 12.04 -14.04
CA GLY A 89 -10.73 11.70 -14.13
C GLY A 89 -11.08 10.28 -13.67
N THR A 90 -10.10 9.45 -13.31
CA THR A 90 -10.33 8.18 -12.64
C THR A 90 -10.60 8.39 -11.14
N LYS A 91 -11.14 7.37 -10.45
CA LYS A 91 -11.50 7.41 -9.03
C LYS A 91 -10.37 7.98 -8.17
N PRO A 92 -10.52 9.12 -7.44
CA PRO A 92 -9.49 9.74 -6.61
C PRO A 92 -9.02 8.84 -5.46
N LEU A 93 -7.76 9.02 -5.00
CA LEU A 93 -7.20 8.30 -3.83
C LEU A 93 -8.14 8.36 -2.64
N TRP A 94 -8.72 9.53 -2.36
CA TRP A 94 -9.68 9.71 -1.29
C TRP A 94 -10.84 8.71 -1.31
N PHE A 95 -11.39 8.41 -2.49
CA PHE A 95 -12.46 7.42 -2.60
C PHE A 95 -11.96 5.97 -2.58
N MET A 96 -10.66 5.75 -2.75
CA MET A 96 -10.02 4.43 -2.58
C MET A 96 -9.73 4.14 -1.11
N THR A 97 -9.46 5.18 -0.31
CA THR A 97 -9.07 5.07 1.10
C THR A 97 -10.21 5.35 2.09
N THR A 98 -11.45 5.47 1.61
CA THR A 98 -12.62 5.72 2.47
C THR A 98 -13.72 4.71 2.20
N GLY A 99 -14.58 4.53 3.21
CA GLY A 99 -15.60 3.50 3.22
C GLY A 99 -16.54 3.52 2.01
N PRO A 100 -17.13 2.34 1.68
CA PRO A 100 -18.02 2.16 0.55
C PRO A 100 -19.26 3.04 0.65
N ARG A 101 -19.97 3.16 -0.47
CA ARG A 101 -21.09 4.07 -0.65
C ARG A 101 -22.28 3.66 0.25
N GLY A 102 -22.40 4.30 1.41
CA GLY A 102 -23.47 4.06 2.37
C GLY A 102 -23.54 5.09 3.50
N GLY A 103 -22.39 5.56 3.97
CA GLY A 103 -22.31 6.69 4.90
C GLY A 103 -22.62 8.01 4.19
N VAL A 104 -23.57 8.78 4.72
CA VAL A 104 -23.88 10.14 4.25
C VAL A 104 -23.02 11.19 4.94
N THR A 105 -22.38 10.82 6.04
CA THR A 105 -21.49 11.71 6.80
C THR A 105 -20.02 11.35 6.60
N LEU A 106 -19.12 12.32 6.83
CA LEU A 106 -17.68 12.11 6.75
C LEU A 106 -17.19 11.10 7.81
N VAL A 107 -17.81 11.13 8.99
CA VAL A 107 -17.46 10.26 10.12
C VAL A 107 -17.73 8.80 9.77
N GLU A 108 -18.90 8.49 9.20
CA GLU A 108 -19.25 7.14 8.77
C GLU A 108 -18.32 6.58 7.69
N ARG A 109 -17.63 7.45 6.93
CA ARG A 109 -16.71 7.03 5.85
C ARG A 109 -15.25 6.89 6.28
N THR A 110 -14.86 7.42 7.44
CA THR A 110 -13.45 7.54 7.84
C THR A 110 -13.14 7.01 9.24
N ALA A 111 -14.09 7.02 10.19
CA ALA A 111 -13.77 6.81 11.61
C ALA A 111 -13.14 5.45 11.94
N ASP A 112 -13.59 4.37 11.29
CA ASP A 112 -13.09 3.00 11.52
C ASP A 112 -12.70 2.29 10.22
N TYR A 113 -12.61 3.02 9.11
CA TYR A 113 -12.30 2.41 7.83
C TYR A 113 -10.80 2.17 7.69
N LYS A 114 -10.43 0.91 7.49
CA LYS A 114 -9.04 0.47 7.31
C LYS A 114 -8.84 -0.02 5.89
N ILE A 115 -7.65 0.22 5.38
CA ILE A 115 -7.24 -0.26 4.07
C ILE A 115 -5.91 -0.96 4.20
N ASP A 116 -5.68 -1.90 3.30
CA ASP A 116 -4.37 -2.47 3.08
C ASP A 116 -3.77 -1.81 1.83
N VAL A 117 -2.45 -1.61 1.86
CA VAL A 117 -1.70 -1.05 0.74
C VAL A 117 -0.67 -2.08 0.26
N ALA A 118 -0.65 -2.33 -1.04
CA ALA A 118 0.34 -3.18 -1.67
C ALA A 118 1.13 -2.43 -2.73
N VAL A 119 2.46 -2.61 -2.73
CA VAL A 119 3.38 -2.19 -3.78
C VAL A 119 3.89 -3.42 -4.52
N PRO A 120 3.16 -3.89 -5.55
CA PRO A 120 3.61 -4.98 -6.41
C PRO A 120 4.77 -4.55 -7.33
N VAL A 121 5.74 -5.46 -7.47
CA VAL A 121 6.91 -5.36 -8.33
C VAL A 121 6.79 -6.37 -9.46
N TYR A 122 6.94 -5.89 -10.69
CA TYR A 122 6.82 -6.66 -11.93
C TYR A 122 8.18 -6.86 -12.59
N ARG A 123 8.24 -7.84 -13.52
CA ARG A 123 9.43 -8.10 -14.34
C ARG A 123 9.82 -6.88 -15.15
N ASP A 124 11.12 -6.65 -15.22
CA ASP A 124 11.76 -5.70 -16.13
C ASP A 124 11.47 -6.01 -17.61
N SER A 125 11.12 -7.26 -17.93
CA SER A 125 10.71 -7.69 -19.27
C SER A 125 9.30 -7.23 -19.67
N GLN A 126 8.50 -6.70 -18.74
CA GLN A 126 7.16 -6.18 -19.02
C GLN A 126 7.27 -4.72 -19.47
N THR A 127 6.31 -4.24 -20.28
CA THR A 127 6.23 -2.82 -20.67
C THR A 127 5.26 -2.03 -19.79
N ARG A 128 4.59 -2.71 -18.85
CA ARG A 128 3.53 -2.17 -18.00
C ARG A 128 3.28 -3.08 -16.79
N ALA A 129 2.79 -2.49 -15.71
CA ALA A 129 2.41 -3.16 -14.45
C ALA A 129 1.11 -3.97 -14.66
N THR A 130 1.21 -5.09 -15.37
CA THR A 130 0.07 -5.96 -15.67
C THR A 130 0.44 -7.43 -15.50
N GLY A 131 -0.54 -8.25 -15.12
CA GLY A 131 -0.34 -9.68 -14.89
C GLY A 131 0.07 -9.98 -13.44
N LEU A 132 0.76 -11.11 -13.24
CA LEU A 132 1.18 -11.54 -11.92
C LEU A 132 2.46 -10.81 -11.48
N PRO A 133 2.47 -10.17 -10.30
CA PRO A 133 3.69 -9.59 -9.74
C PRO A 133 4.69 -10.69 -9.36
N ILE A 134 5.98 -10.38 -9.42
CA ILE A 134 7.03 -11.29 -8.94
C ILE A 134 7.11 -11.24 -7.42
N SER A 135 6.96 -10.03 -6.88
CA SER A 135 7.07 -9.74 -5.46
C SER A 135 6.12 -8.60 -5.13
N MET A 136 5.77 -8.50 -3.87
CA MET A 136 4.81 -7.52 -3.38
C MET A 136 5.18 -7.15 -1.95
N CYS A 137 5.28 -5.84 -1.71
CA CYS A 137 5.42 -5.27 -0.38
C CYS A 137 4.02 -4.89 0.12
N TYR A 138 3.69 -5.26 1.36
CA TYR A 138 2.41 -4.96 1.99
C TYR A 138 2.62 -4.03 3.17
N GLY A 139 1.60 -3.25 3.49
CA GLY A 139 1.44 -2.55 4.77
C GLY A 139 0.03 -2.01 4.92
#